data_AF-A0A4Y3TNL8-F1
#
_entry.id   AF-A0A4Y3TNL8-F1
#
_cell.length_a   1.000
_cell.length_b   1.000
_cell.length_c   1.000
_cell.angle_alpha   90.00
_cell.angle_beta   90.00
_cell.angle_gamma   90.00
#
_symmetry.space_group_name_H-M   'P 1'
#
loop_
_entity.id
_entity.type
_entity.pdbx_description
1 polymer ?
#
loop_
_entity_poly.entity_id
_entity_poly.type
_entity_poly.pdbx_seq_one_letter_code
_entity_poly.pdbx_strand_id
1 'polypeptide(L)'
;MSGSSKEFMIKIGAFSLLTPFFLGLAGPVLSDRVFAQNASDDRRMASFQAADTNHDGRISYDEFEIFAKSRMATAGGMRAAMFKRLSPEDQKARLDGKLAQMDTKSKGYLTPDDWNPQS
;
A
#
# COMPACT_ATOMS: atom_id res chain seq x y z
N MET A 1 4.59 8.28 40.51
CA MET A 1 3.24 8.88 40.45
C MET A 1 3.38 10.38 40.65
N SER A 2 2.70 11.16 39.79
CA SER A 2 2.51 12.63 39.83
C SER A 2 3.78 13.49 39.80
N GLY A 3 3.96 14.43 38.89
CA GLY A 3 2.97 15.30 38.26
C GLY A 3 3.42 16.74 38.56
N SER A 4 4.04 17.41 37.58
CA SER A 4 4.61 18.76 37.70
C SER A 4 4.54 19.40 36.31
N SER A 5 4.02 20.59 36.07
CA SER A 5 3.36 21.57 36.92
C SER A 5 2.36 22.33 36.05
N LYS A 6 1.27 22.76 36.69
CA LYS A 6 0.22 23.55 36.09
C LYS A 6 0.69 25.02 35.99
N GLU A 7 0.16 25.65 34.96
CA GLU A 7 0.22 27.04 34.50
C GLU A 7 0.46 28.15 35.54
N PHE A 8 1.04 29.25 35.05
CA PHE A 8 0.85 30.67 35.38
C PHE A 8 1.84 31.44 34.46
N MET A 9 1.62 32.59 33.83
CA MET A 9 0.64 33.65 34.02
C MET A 9 0.66 34.60 32.80
N ILE A 10 -0.49 35.25 32.59
CA ILE A 10 -0.91 36.25 31.59
C ILE A 10 -0.07 37.56 31.62
N LYS A 11 0.07 38.28 30.47
CA LYS A 11 -0.29 39.73 30.32
C LYS A 11 0.06 40.39 28.96
N ILE A 12 -1.00 40.91 28.30
CA ILE A 12 -1.14 42.20 27.56
C ILE A 12 -0.28 42.38 26.30
N GLY A 13 -0.76 42.72 25.10
CA GLY A 13 -2.06 43.18 24.63
C GLY A 13 -1.89 43.81 23.24
N ALA A 14 -2.91 43.74 22.39
CA ALA A 14 -3.24 44.74 21.37
C ALA A 14 -4.45 44.24 20.60
N PHE A 15 -5.60 44.80 20.92
CA PHE A 15 -6.80 44.75 20.10
C PHE A 15 -6.50 45.55 18.82
N SER A 16 -6.48 44.91 17.66
CA SER A 16 -6.56 45.58 16.36
C SER A 16 -7.53 44.82 15.46
N LEU A 17 -8.78 45.23 15.61
CA LEU A 17 -9.75 45.52 14.56
C LEU A 17 -9.55 44.81 13.20
N LEU A 18 -10.47 43.87 12.97
CA LEU A 18 -11.42 43.88 11.84
C LEU A 18 -10.83 43.68 10.43
N THR A 19 -10.98 42.47 9.89
CA THR A 19 -11.23 42.24 8.46
C THR A 19 -11.99 40.93 8.26
N PRO A 20 -12.85 40.84 7.22
CA PRO A 20 -14.17 40.27 7.34
C PRO A 20 -14.24 38.76 7.09
N PHE A 21 -15.26 38.19 7.72
CA PHE A 21 -16.06 37.05 7.30
C PHE A 21 -16.10 36.89 5.76
N PHE A 22 -15.30 35.97 5.22
CA PHE A 22 -15.43 35.53 3.83
C PHE A 22 -16.66 34.62 3.72
N LEU A 23 -17.82 35.23 3.46
CA LEU A 23 -18.97 34.53 2.90
C LEU A 23 -18.96 34.76 1.38
N GLY A 24 -18.40 33.80 0.65
CA GLY A 24 -18.32 33.82 -0.81
C GLY A 24 -18.29 32.40 -1.36
N LEU A 25 -19.43 31.97 -1.91
CA LEU A 25 -19.68 30.70 -2.58
C LEU A 25 -18.66 30.39 -3.68
N ALA A 26 -17.85 29.36 -3.48
CA ALA A 26 -17.33 28.49 -4.53
C ALA A 26 -16.78 27.24 -3.85
N GLY A 27 -17.61 26.20 -3.71
CA GLY A 27 -17.10 24.90 -3.31
C GLY A 27 -16.04 24.44 -4.32
N PRO A 28 -14.84 24.03 -3.91
CA PRO A 28 -14.01 23.27 -4.81
C PRO A 28 -14.69 21.91 -4.98
N VAL A 29 -15.43 21.76 -6.07
CA VAL A 29 -15.75 20.46 -6.65
C VAL A 29 -14.43 19.83 -7.06
N LEU A 30 -13.78 19.09 -6.15
CA LEU A 30 -12.54 18.37 -6.44
C LEU A 30 -12.27 17.23 -5.46
N SER A 31 -13.30 16.52 -4.98
CA SER A 31 -13.11 15.35 -4.10
C SER A 31 -13.13 14.00 -4.82
N ASP A 32 -13.50 13.92 -6.11
CA ASP A 32 -13.62 12.63 -6.81
C ASP A 32 -12.31 11.83 -6.94
N ARG A 33 -11.14 12.48 -6.96
CA ARG A 33 -9.86 11.77 -7.10
C ARG A 33 -9.28 11.21 -5.81
N VAL A 34 -9.67 11.73 -4.64
CA VAL A 34 -9.08 11.30 -3.36
C VAL A 34 -9.68 9.95 -2.94
N PHE A 35 -10.99 9.77 -3.12
CA PHE A 35 -11.66 8.50 -2.78
C PHE A 35 -11.27 7.34 -3.72
N ALA A 36 -11.07 7.61 -5.02
CA ALA A 36 -10.65 6.58 -5.97
C ALA A 36 -9.22 6.09 -5.74
N GLN A 37 -8.31 6.98 -5.36
CA GLN A 37 -6.91 6.63 -5.05
C GLN A 37 -6.80 5.82 -3.75
N ASN A 38 -7.49 6.25 -2.69
CA ASN A 38 -7.53 5.52 -1.43
C ASN A 38 -8.04 4.08 -1.63
N ALA A 39 -9.11 3.88 -2.40
CA ALA A 39 -9.66 2.54 -2.66
C ALA A 39 -8.73 1.62 -3.49
N SER A 40 -7.84 2.16 -4.32
CA SER A 40 -6.80 1.38 -5.00
C SER A 40 -5.63 1.04 -4.08
N ASP A 41 -5.20 1.99 -3.25
CA ASP A 41 -4.13 1.79 -2.28
C ASP A 41 -4.53 0.80 -1.18
N ASP A 42 -5.77 0.87 -0.71
CA ASP A 42 -6.33 -0.05 0.27
C ASP A 42 -6.34 -1.49 -0.26
N ARG A 43 -6.75 -1.70 -1.53
CA ARG A 43 -6.74 -3.04 -2.16
C ARG A 43 -5.34 -3.57 -2.42
N ARG A 44 -4.41 -2.68 -2.79
CA ARG A 44 -3.00 -3.00 -2.98
C ARG A 44 -2.38 -3.43 -1.66
N MET A 45 -2.62 -2.66 -0.59
CA MET A 45 -2.15 -2.94 0.76
C MET A 45 -2.77 -4.21 1.34
N ALA A 46 -4.08 -4.42 1.16
CA ALA A 46 -4.73 -5.65 1.59
C ALA A 46 -4.15 -6.89 0.87
N SER A 47 -3.81 -6.76 -0.41
CA SER A 47 -3.13 -7.83 -1.15
C SER A 47 -1.70 -8.06 -0.66
N PHE A 48 -1.00 -6.99 -0.26
CA PHE A 48 0.34 -7.08 0.32
C PHE A 48 0.30 -7.81 1.66
N GLN A 49 -0.59 -7.39 2.55
CA GLN A 49 -0.79 -8.01 3.87
C GLN A 49 -1.25 -9.47 3.78
N ALA A 50 -1.97 -9.84 2.72
CA ALA A 50 -2.34 -11.23 2.47
C ALA A 50 -1.16 -12.08 1.96
N ALA A 51 -0.12 -11.46 1.40
CA ALA A 51 1.08 -12.13 0.92
C ALA A 51 2.19 -12.17 1.99
N ASP A 52 2.32 -11.11 2.80
CA ASP A 52 3.21 -11.00 3.96
C ASP A 52 2.62 -11.79 5.14
N THR A 53 2.89 -13.10 5.16
CA THR A 53 2.29 -14.05 6.12
C THR A 53 2.95 -13.98 7.49
N ASN A 54 4.24 -13.63 7.54
CA ASN A 54 4.98 -13.47 8.78
C ASN A 54 4.84 -12.06 9.37
N HIS A 55 4.22 -11.13 8.63
CA HIS A 55 3.98 -9.74 9.02
C HIS A 55 5.25 -8.97 9.36
N ASP A 56 6.35 -9.26 8.66
CA ASP A 56 7.62 -8.56 8.84
C ASP A 56 7.73 -7.29 7.99
N GLY A 57 6.70 -6.98 7.20
CA GLY A 57 6.64 -5.82 6.31
C GLY A 57 7.37 -6.02 4.99
N ARG A 58 7.76 -7.25 4.67
CA ARG A 58 8.44 -7.65 3.43
C ARG A 58 7.79 -8.92 2.92
N ILE A 59 7.89 -9.14 1.62
CA ILE A 59 7.50 -10.40 1.01
C ILE A 59 8.76 -11.09 0.53
N SER A 60 9.07 -12.22 1.17
CA SER A 60 10.14 -13.12 0.77
C SER A 60 9.77 -13.90 -0.50
N TYR A 61 10.75 -14.58 -1.11
CA TYR A 61 10.51 -15.43 -2.28
C TYR A 61 9.46 -16.53 -1.98
N ASP A 62 9.55 -17.19 -0.82
CA ASP A 62 8.66 -18.30 -0.46
C ASP A 62 7.20 -17.81 -0.30
N GLU A 63 7.02 -16.64 0.34
CA GLU A 63 5.71 -16.00 0.48
C GLU A 63 5.15 -15.56 -0.87
N PHE A 64 5.99 -14.99 -1.73
CA PHE A 64 5.60 -14.64 -3.09
C PHE A 64 5.17 -15.87 -3.90
N GLU A 65 5.91 -16.97 -3.79
CA GLU A 65 5.58 -18.22 -4.47
C GLU A 65 4.20 -18.75 -4.05
N ILE A 66 3.93 -18.81 -2.74
CA ILE A 66 2.65 -19.27 -2.20
C ILE A 66 1.52 -18.36 -2.68
N PHE A 67 1.70 -17.04 -2.57
CA PHE A 67 0.73 -16.06 -3.02
C PHE A 67 0.44 -16.19 -4.52
N ALA A 68 1.48 -16.30 -5.34
CA ALA A 68 1.35 -16.42 -6.80
C ALA A 68 0.65 -17.72 -7.19
N LYS A 69 1.01 -18.85 -6.58
CA LYS A 69 0.34 -20.15 -6.80
C LYS A 69 -1.15 -20.08 -6.44
N SER A 70 -1.48 -19.46 -5.29
CA SER A 70 -2.86 -19.26 -4.84
C SER A 70 -3.65 -18.36 -5.79
N ARG A 71 -3.06 -17.25 -6.23
CA ARG A 71 -3.65 -16.31 -7.18
C ARG A 71 -3.86 -16.94 -8.55
N MET A 72 -2.94 -17.80 -9.00
CA MET A 72 -3.12 -18.56 -10.25
C MET A 72 -4.19 -19.65 -10.12
N ALA A 73 -4.33 -20.27 -8.95
CA ALA A 73 -5.41 -21.23 -8.70
C ALA A 73 -6.80 -20.58 -8.76
N THR A 74 -6.91 -19.34 -8.28
CA THR A 74 -8.17 -18.57 -8.21
C THR A 74 -8.48 -17.78 -9.49
N ALA A 75 -7.46 -17.30 -10.22
CA ALA A 75 -7.65 -16.51 -11.45
C ALA A 75 -8.26 -17.31 -12.61
N GLY A 76 -8.18 -18.65 -12.58
CA GLY A 76 -8.73 -19.51 -13.63
C GLY A 76 -8.12 -19.26 -15.02
N GLY A 77 -8.60 -20.00 -16.02
CA GLY A 77 -8.23 -19.78 -17.43
C GLY A 77 -6.92 -20.42 -17.89
N MET A 78 -6.59 -20.18 -19.16
CA MET A 78 -5.53 -20.89 -19.87
C MET A 78 -4.13 -20.64 -19.28
N ARG A 79 -3.84 -19.44 -18.77
CA ARG A 79 -2.54 -19.11 -18.14
C ARG A 79 -2.31 -19.88 -16.85
N ALA A 80 -3.34 -19.99 -16.00
CA ALA A 80 -3.28 -20.79 -14.78
C ALA A 80 -3.09 -22.29 -15.09
N ALA A 81 -3.85 -22.80 -16.07
CA ALA A 81 -3.71 -24.19 -16.51
C ALA A 81 -2.33 -24.47 -17.12
N MET A 82 -1.78 -23.54 -17.89
CA MET A 82 -0.45 -23.67 -18.48
C MET A 82 0.64 -23.66 -17.42
N PHE A 83 0.54 -22.78 -16.42
CA PHE A 83 1.51 -22.72 -15.33
C PHE A 83 1.55 -24.00 -14.50
N LYS A 84 0.39 -24.59 -14.19
CA LYS A 84 0.30 -25.89 -13.49
C LYS A 84 0.90 -27.06 -14.28
N ARG A 85 1.01 -26.94 -15.61
CA ARG A 85 1.61 -27.95 -16.49
C ARG A 85 3.12 -27.81 -16.63
N LEU A 86 3.71 -26.73 -16.13
CA LEU A 86 5.16 -26.51 -16.16
C LEU A 86 5.86 -27.38 -15.12
N SER A 87 7.12 -27.70 -15.40
CA SER A 87 8.01 -28.30 -14.40
C SER A 87 8.17 -27.37 -13.18
N PRO A 88 8.49 -27.91 -11.99
CA PRO A 88 8.76 -27.08 -10.82
C PRO A 88 9.86 -26.03 -11.06
N GLU A 89 10.88 -26.38 -11.85
CA GLU A 89 11.96 -25.47 -12.22
C GLU A 89 11.48 -24.31 -13.09
N ASP A 90 10.63 -24.58 -14.09
CA ASP A 90 10.04 -23.55 -14.94
C ASP A 90 9.04 -22.66 -14.20
N GLN A 91 8.31 -23.23 -13.24
CA GLN A 91 7.43 -22.45 -12.34
C GLN A 91 8.27 -21.46 -11.55
N LYS A 92 9.34 -21.95 -10.92
CA LYS A 92 10.30 -21.12 -10.20
C LYS A 92 10.90 -20.04 -11.09
N ALA A 93 11.42 -20.38 -12.26
CA ALA A 93 12.03 -19.40 -13.18
C ALA A 93 11.07 -18.27 -13.58
N ARG A 94 9.77 -18.60 -13.76
CA ARG A 94 8.74 -17.59 -14.02
C ARG A 94 8.45 -16.71 -12.81
N LEU A 95 8.42 -17.29 -11.62
CA LEU A 95 8.22 -16.55 -10.38
C LEU A 95 9.42 -15.66 -10.05
N ASP A 96 10.64 -16.16 -10.21
CA ASP A 96 11.89 -15.39 -10.09
C ASP A 96 11.88 -14.21 -11.07
N GLY A 97 11.55 -14.46 -12.34
CA GLY A 97 11.44 -13.40 -13.34
C GLY A 97 10.38 -12.35 -12.98
N LYS A 98 9.27 -12.77 -12.35
CA LYS A 98 8.21 -11.85 -11.91
C LYS A 98 8.60 -11.08 -10.65
N LEU A 99 9.27 -11.73 -9.71
CA LEU A 99 9.81 -11.10 -8.50
C LEU A 99 10.84 -10.04 -8.89
N ALA A 100 11.78 -10.37 -9.78
CA ALA A 100 12.78 -9.43 -10.28
C ALA A 100 12.18 -8.23 -11.01
N GLN A 101 11.05 -8.40 -11.70
CA GLN A 101 10.32 -7.28 -12.31
C GLN A 101 9.71 -6.33 -11.27
N MET A 102 9.29 -6.84 -10.11
CA MET A 102 8.70 -6.03 -9.04
C MET A 102 9.77 -5.46 -8.12
N ASP A 103 10.87 -6.18 -7.89
CA ASP A 103 12.00 -5.76 -7.06
C ASP A 103 12.91 -4.78 -7.83
N THR A 104 12.38 -3.58 -8.05
CA THR A 104 13.08 -2.49 -8.74
C THR A 104 14.40 -2.08 -8.10
N LYS A 105 14.59 -2.39 -6.80
CA LYS A 105 15.80 -2.08 -6.05
C LYS A 105 16.74 -3.30 -5.89
N SER A 106 16.41 -4.45 -6.49
CA SER A 106 17.18 -5.71 -6.45
C SER A 106 17.62 -6.12 -5.03
N LYS A 107 16.72 -5.97 -4.05
CA LYS A 107 16.99 -6.27 -2.64
C LYS A 107 16.76 -7.74 -2.30
N GLY A 108 16.12 -8.51 -3.18
CA GLY A 108 15.74 -9.91 -2.98
C GLY A 108 14.43 -10.11 -2.20
N TYR A 109 13.69 -9.03 -1.92
CA TYR A 109 12.38 -9.05 -1.26
C TYR A 109 11.54 -7.85 -1.73
N LEU A 110 10.22 -8.00 -1.69
CA LEU A 110 9.30 -6.91 -2.05
C LEU A 110 8.87 -6.14 -0.79
N THR A 111 8.89 -4.82 -0.89
CA THR A 111 8.27 -3.93 0.11
C THR A 111 6.92 -3.45 -0.39
N PRO A 112 6.09 -2.80 0.45
CA PRO A 112 4.82 -2.24 -0.01
C PRO A 112 4.97 -1.32 -1.23
N ASP A 113 6.08 -0.59 -1.36
CA ASP A 113 6.35 0.27 -2.53
C ASP A 113 6.59 -0.52 -3.82
N ASP A 114 7.15 -1.72 -3.72
CA ASP A 114 7.47 -2.61 -4.86
C ASP A 114 6.24 -3.44 -5.30
N TRP A 115 5.18 -3.44 -4.48
CA TRP A 115 4.04 -4.32 -4.65
C TRP A 115 3.05 -3.84 -5.71
N ASN A 116 3.04 -4.53 -6.85
CA ASN A 116 2.03 -4.34 -7.89
C ASN A 116 1.55 -5.69 -8.48
N PRO A 117 0.57 -6.35 -7.85
CA PRO A 117 0.11 -7.68 -8.25
C PRO A 117 -0.80 -7.67 -9.49
N GLN A 118 -1.01 -6.51 -10.14
CA GLN A 118 -1.77 -6.37 -11.38
C GLN A 118 -0.91 -5.99 -12.59
N SER A 119 0.38 -5.70 -12.41
CA SER A 119 1.31 -5.42 -13.52
C SER A 119 1.73 -6.66 -14.29
#